data_AF-A0AAW0VQX4-F1
#
_entry.id   AF-A0AAW0VQX4-F1
#
_cell.length_a   1.000
_cell.length_b   1.000
_cell.length_c   1.000
_cell.angle_alpha   90.00
_cell.angle_beta   90.00
_cell.angle_gamma   90.00
#
_symmetry.space_group_name_H-M   'P 1'
#
loop_
_entity.id
_entity.type
_entity.pdbx_description
1 polymer ?
#
loop_
_entity_poly.entity_id
_entity_poly.type
_entity_poly.pdbx_seq_one_letter_code
_entity_poly.pdbx_strand_id
1 'polypeptide(L)'
;MMGNDTPEECNVCYNNYDEELRRPRTLPCGHTFCTQCIEDTINNAQLNCPSCRAEHSATAANQFPICYIVEAFIKKLKDTHFTPVGEVSAIPDQGHTRGFSRKLLSVVREQMSSVNNHISKYEEVLSQLGKYQQQVRDWKTQHHQLQDKLYDLMEQNMAAIELLEQEDTSVVNMTTEGEEGKKQLETILECLTIVNSAQEVVPTIVEADQYNVEAEDWIQKCQALFPDVNTAYTSVKLQETIKKVLDITTETGATTVPVLEDSGSTIMEKVERITGEIPLKKLT
;
A
#
# COMPACT_ATOMS: atom_id res chain seq x y z
N MET A 1 -5.39 -9.11 -7.24
CA MET A 1 -4.67 -10.18 -7.96
C MET A 1 -4.43 -11.28 -6.94
N MET A 2 -5.13 -12.42 -7.05
CA MET A 2 -4.81 -13.58 -6.22
C MET A 2 -3.45 -14.08 -6.71
N GLY A 3 -2.44 -14.02 -5.84
CA GLY A 3 -1.20 -14.74 -6.07
C GLY A 3 -1.60 -16.19 -6.28
N ASN A 4 -1.32 -16.70 -7.48
CA ASN A 4 -1.54 -18.07 -7.84
C ASN A 4 -0.44 -18.86 -7.11
N ASP A 5 -0.58 -19.04 -5.79
CA ASP A 5 0.38 -19.80 -4.98
C ASP A 5 0.17 -21.27 -5.31
N THR A 6 0.60 -21.67 -6.51
CA THR A 6 0.66 -23.07 -6.84
C THR A 6 1.76 -23.66 -5.97
N PRO A 7 1.49 -24.76 -5.24
CA PRO A 7 2.46 -25.38 -4.35
C PRO A 7 3.68 -25.99 -5.08
N GLU A 8 3.73 -25.86 -6.41
CA GLU A 8 4.81 -26.30 -7.28
C GLU A 8 5.78 -25.17 -7.64
N GLU A 9 5.47 -23.91 -7.35
CA GLU A 9 6.24 -22.73 -7.75
C GLU A 9 6.96 -22.07 -6.57
N CYS A 10 8.10 -21.45 -6.86
CA CYS A 10 8.82 -20.65 -5.87
C CYS A 10 8.23 -19.23 -5.78
N ASN A 11 7.83 -18.79 -4.58
CA ASN A 11 7.22 -17.46 -4.34
C ASN A 11 8.16 -16.25 -4.53
N VAL A 12 9.39 -16.45 -5.02
CA VAL A 12 10.33 -15.37 -5.38
C VAL A 12 10.42 -15.21 -6.88
N CYS A 13 10.68 -16.29 -7.62
CA CYS A 13 10.85 -16.25 -9.07
C CYS A 13 9.64 -16.76 -9.86
N TYR A 14 8.62 -17.28 -9.18
CA TYR A 14 7.40 -17.89 -9.76
C TYR A 14 7.67 -18.99 -10.79
N ASN A 15 8.84 -19.64 -10.70
CA ASN A 15 9.17 -20.80 -11.51
C ASN A 15 8.91 -22.09 -10.73
N ASN A 16 8.53 -23.15 -11.45
CA ASN A 16 8.38 -24.49 -10.90
C ASN A 16 9.66 -24.98 -10.24
N TYR A 17 9.52 -25.67 -9.11
CA TYR A 17 10.61 -26.43 -8.51
C TYR A 17 10.99 -27.62 -9.40
N ASP A 18 12.28 -27.90 -9.48
CA ASP A 18 12.86 -29.03 -10.19
C ASP A 18 13.85 -29.79 -9.29
N GLU A 19 14.37 -30.93 -9.73
CA GLU A 19 15.29 -31.75 -8.94
C GLU A 19 16.76 -31.27 -9.02
N GLU A 20 17.05 -30.22 -9.80
CA GLU A 20 18.40 -29.79 -10.14
C GLU A 20 18.67 -28.34 -9.69
N LEU A 21 18.33 -27.35 -10.52
CA LEU A 21 18.68 -25.94 -10.35
C LEU A 21 17.72 -25.20 -9.40
N ARG A 22 16.45 -25.60 -9.38
CA ARG A 22 15.39 -24.98 -8.58
C ARG A 22 14.86 -25.92 -7.53
N ARG A 23 15.72 -26.73 -6.94
CA ARG A 23 15.33 -27.62 -5.85
C ARG A 23 14.87 -26.84 -4.61
N PRO A 24 13.75 -27.18 -3.94
CA PRO A 24 13.21 -26.40 -2.83
C PRO A 24 14.05 -26.58 -1.56
N ARG A 25 14.49 -25.49 -0.93
CA ARG A 25 15.31 -25.49 0.29
C ARG A 25 14.72 -24.62 1.38
N THR A 26 14.83 -25.08 2.62
CA THR A 26 14.21 -24.44 3.79
C THR A 26 15.25 -23.64 4.58
N LEU A 27 14.99 -22.35 4.75
CA LEU A 27 15.79 -21.48 5.61
C LEU A 27 15.54 -21.80 7.11
N PRO A 28 16.43 -21.39 8.04
CA PRO A 28 16.26 -21.63 9.47
C PRO A 28 14.96 -21.07 10.07
N CYS A 29 14.36 -20.06 9.44
CA CYS A 29 13.05 -19.51 9.83
C CYS A 29 11.85 -20.37 9.40
N GLY A 30 12.06 -21.46 8.64
CA GLY A 30 11.02 -22.38 8.20
C GLY A 30 10.42 -22.09 6.81
N HIS A 31 10.78 -20.98 6.17
CA HIS A 31 10.32 -20.64 4.82
C HIS A 31 11.15 -21.35 3.74
N THR A 32 10.50 -21.74 2.64
CA THR A 32 11.11 -22.54 1.57
C THR A 32 11.17 -21.78 0.25
N PHE A 33 12.33 -21.77 -0.39
CA PHE A 33 12.59 -21.09 -1.68
C PHE A 33 13.41 -22.00 -2.60
N CYS A 34 13.48 -21.72 -3.90
CA CYS A 34 14.29 -22.53 -4.80
C CYS A 34 15.79 -22.25 -4.59
N THR A 35 16.62 -23.25 -4.88
CA THR A 35 18.09 -23.17 -4.72
C THR A 35 18.65 -21.94 -5.43
N GLN A 36 18.28 -21.71 -6.69
CA GLN A 36 18.70 -20.53 -7.45
C GLN A 36 18.39 -19.19 -6.75
N CYS A 37 17.16 -18.98 -6.25
CA CYS A 37 16.80 -17.73 -5.60
C CYS A 37 17.58 -17.48 -4.31
N ILE A 38 17.89 -18.54 -3.56
CA ILE A 38 18.72 -18.42 -2.36
C ILE A 38 20.16 -18.06 -2.75
N GLU A 39 20.69 -18.68 -3.80
CA GLU A 39 22.03 -18.44 -4.33
C GLU A 39 22.18 -17.00 -4.84
N ASP A 40 21.20 -16.52 -5.60
CA ASP A 40 21.15 -15.14 -6.09
C ASP A 40 21.06 -14.14 -4.92
N THR A 41 20.32 -14.46 -3.87
CA THR A 41 20.23 -13.58 -2.69
C THR A 41 21.56 -13.50 -1.94
N ILE A 42 22.25 -14.64 -1.76
CA ILE A 42 23.58 -14.70 -1.14
C ILE A 42 24.62 -13.90 -1.94
N ASN A 43 24.56 -13.98 -3.28
CA ASN A 43 25.53 -13.32 -4.15
C ASN A 43 25.34 -11.80 -4.25
N ASN A 44 24.10 -11.32 -4.08
CA ASN A 44 23.75 -9.91 -4.28
C ASN A 44 23.65 -9.11 -2.98
N ALA A 45 23.37 -9.75 -1.83
CA ALA A 45 23.10 -9.05 -0.57
C ALA A 45 23.24 -9.96 0.67
N GLN A 46 22.93 -9.42 1.84
CA GLN A 46 22.73 -10.20 3.07
C GLN A 46 21.47 -11.07 2.94
N LEU A 47 21.57 -12.36 3.29
CA LEU A 47 20.48 -13.33 3.13
C LEU A 47 19.35 -13.08 4.15
N ASN A 48 18.39 -12.26 3.73
CA ASN A 48 17.17 -11.98 4.47
C ASN A 48 16.02 -12.78 3.88
N CYS A 49 15.27 -13.50 4.71
CA CYS A 49 14.14 -14.29 4.28
C CYS A 49 13.08 -13.42 3.56
N PRO A 50 12.71 -13.69 2.30
CA PRO A 50 11.70 -12.91 1.58
C PRO A 50 10.32 -12.88 2.25
N SER A 51 9.96 -13.92 3.02
CA SER A 51 8.66 -14.04 3.65
C SER A 51 8.57 -13.39 5.03
N CYS A 52 9.61 -13.52 5.87
CA CYS A 52 9.57 -13.05 7.26
C CYS A 52 10.71 -12.11 7.66
N ARG A 53 11.60 -11.75 6.72
CA ARG A 53 12.75 -10.86 6.89
C ARG A 53 13.77 -11.28 7.94
N ALA A 54 13.69 -12.53 8.44
CA ALA A 54 14.70 -13.09 9.32
C ALA A 54 16.05 -13.17 8.60
N GLU A 55 17.10 -12.72 9.27
CA GLU A 55 18.46 -12.74 8.72
C GLU A 55 19.09 -14.13 8.90
N HIS A 56 19.78 -14.58 7.87
CA HIS A 56 20.50 -15.83 7.85
C HIS A 56 21.89 -15.63 7.23
N SER A 57 22.82 -16.53 7.53
CA SER A 57 24.17 -16.51 6.97
C SER A 57 24.49 -17.88 6.37
N ALA A 58 24.94 -17.87 5.11
CA ALA A 58 25.42 -19.04 4.39
C ALA A 58 26.32 -18.58 3.24
N THR A 59 27.28 -19.41 2.86
CA THR A 59 28.18 -19.13 1.72
C THR A 59 27.74 -19.80 0.41
N ALA A 60 26.74 -20.67 0.46
CA ALA A 60 26.13 -21.30 -0.70
C ALA A 60 24.71 -21.78 -0.35
N ALA A 61 23.81 -21.82 -1.33
CA ALA A 61 22.43 -22.25 -1.14
C ALA A 61 22.34 -23.72 -0.68
N ASN A 62 23.32 -24.56 -1.04
CA ASN A 62 23.36 -25.97 -0.69
C ASN A 62 23.52 -26.28 0.80
N GLN A 63 23.85 -25.28 1.62
CA GLN A 63 23.97 -25.38 3.08
C GLN A 63 22.60 -25.46 3.77
N PHE A 64 21.54 -25.06 3.07
CA PHE A 64 20.18 -25.21 3.56
C PHE A 64 19.58 -26.56 3.14
N PRO A 65 18.87 -27.26 4.04
CA PRO A 65 18.31 -28.56 3.75
C PRO A 65 17.26 -28.48 2.65
N ILE A 66 17.17 -29.53 1.83
CA ILE A 66 16.08 -29.69 0.87
C ILE A 66 14.78 -29.96 1.60
N CYS A 67 13.69 -29.34 1.14
CA CYS A 67 12.34 -29.61 1.61
C CYS A 67 11.73 -30.81 0.87
N TYR A 68 12.05 -32.02 1.33
CA TYR A 68 11.53 -33.25 0.73
C TYR A 68 10.00 -33.38 0.78
N ILE A 69 9.34 -32.68 1.70
CA ILE A 69 7.87 -32.64 1.77
C ILE A 69 7.29 -31.95 0.53
N VAL A 70 7.87 -30.83 0.12
CA VAL A 70 7.48 -30.10 -1.09
C VAL A 70 7.77 -30.95 -2.33
N GLU A 71 8.93 -31.59 -2.41
CA GLU A 71 9.24 -32.50 -3.53
C GLU A 71 8.25 -33.66 -3.64
N ALA A 72 7.95 -34.32 -2.51
CA ALA A 72 7.00 -35.43 -2.48
C ALA A 72 5.58 -34.98 -2.84
N PHE A 73 5.20 -33.75 -2.47
CA PHE A 73 3.91 -33.17 -2.82
C PHE A 73 3.80 -32.88 -4.32
N ILE A 74 4.84 -32.26 -4.91
CA ILE A 74 4.92 -31.99 -6.36
C ILE A 74 4.88 -33.30 -7.16
N LYS A 75 5.58 -34.34 -6.70
CA LYS A 75 5.53 -35.67 -7.33
C LYS A 75 4.12 -36.24 -7.32
N LYS A 76 3.43 -36.18 -6.18
CA LYS A 76 2.03 -36.62 -6.06
C LYS A 76 1.08 -35.83 -6.96
N LEU A 77 1.27 -34.52 -7.10
CA LEU A 77 0.46 -33.69 -8.00
C LEU A 77 0.65 -34.08 -9.47
N LYS A 78 1.90 -34.36 -9.87
CA LYS A 78 2.24 -34.83 -11.22
C LYS A 78 1.72 -36.25 -11.51
N ASP A 79 1.67 -37.11 -10.50
CA ASP A 79 1.12 -38.47 -10.60
C ASP A 79 -0.42 -38.49 -10.62
N THR A 80 -1.08 -37.46 -10.06
CA THR A 80 -2.53 -37.28 -10.19
C THR A 80 -2.87 -36.65 -11.53
N HIS A 81 -2.95 -37.48 -12.58
CA HIS A 81 -3.82 -37.15 -13.71
C HIS A 81 -5.24 -36.88 -13.17
N PHE A 82 -5.69 -35.63 -13.25
CA PHE A 82 -7.08 -35.25 -13.00
C PHE A 82 -8.00 -36.04 -13.95
N THR A 83 -8.52 -37.18 -13.49
CA THR A 83 -9.72 -37.78 -14.06
C THR A 83 -10.93 -37.09 -13.45
N PRO A 84 -11.91 -36.59 -14.24
CA PRO A 84 -13.13 -36.02 -13.71
C PRO A 84 -13.85 -37.05 -12.83
N VAL A 85 -14.40 -36.57 -11.73
CA VAL A 85 -15.18 -37.30 -10.73
C VAL A 85 -16.11 -38.33 -11.39
N GLY A 86 -15.76 -39.60 -11.25
CA GLY A 86 -16.57 -40.76 -11.62
C GLY A 86 -16.55 -41.77 -10.49
N GLU A 87 -17.72 -41.99 -9.91
CA GLU A 87 -18.12 -43.12 -9.06
C GLU A 87 -17.19 -43.50 -7.90
N VAL A 88 -17.63 -43.15 -6.69
CA VAL A 88 -17.19 -43.79 -5.45
C VAL A 88 -17.54 -45.28 -5.54
N SER A 89 -16.57 -46.08 -6.00
CA SER A 89 -16.61 -47.53 -5.84
C SER A 89 -16.47 -47.85 -4.36
N ALA A 90 -17.38 -48.68 -3.88
CA ALA A 90 -17.55 -49.11 -2.51
C ALA A 90 -16.22 -49.46 -1.81
N ILE A 91 -16.05 -48.94 -0.60
CA ILE A 91 -15.05 -49.44 0.35
C ILE A 91 -15.45 -50.89 0.70
N PRO A 92 -14.54 -51.87 0.66
CA PRO A 92 -14.83 -53.21 1.14
C PRO A 92 -15.12 -53.18 2.64
N ASP A 93 -16.27 -53.73 3.03
CA ASP A 93 -16.65 -54.07 4.39
C ASP A 93 -15.62 -55.07 4.99
N GLN A 94 -14.54 -54.54 5.57
CA GLN A 94 -13.58 -55.35 6.31
C GLN A 94 -14.00 -55.43 7.77
N GLY A 95 -14.88 -56.39 8.04
CA GLY A 95 -15.29 -56.78 9.38
C GLY A 95 -14.11 -57.03 10.33
N HIS A 96 -13.93 -56.13 11.29
CA HIS A 96 -13.05 -56.28 12.45
C HIS A 96 -13.86 -56.37 13.76
N THR A 97 -15.02 -57.04 13.73
CA THR A 97 -15.87 -57.23 14.92
C THR A 97 -16.11 -58.69 15.29
N ARG A 98 -15.31 -59.63 14.79
CA ARG A 98 -15.36 -61.02 15.24
C ARG A 98 -14.73 -61.14 16.64
N GLY A 99 -15.56 -61.03 17.68
CA GLY A 99 -15.19 -61.35 19.07
C GLY A 99 -15.72 -60.40 20.15
N PHE A 100 -16.30 -59.25 19.80
CA PHE A 100 -16.75 -58.26 20.79
C PHE A 100 -18.20 -58.44 21.22
N SER A 101 -18.48 -58.18 22.50
CA SER A 101 -19.84 -58.25 23.04
C SER A 101 -20.74 -57.17 22.40
N ARG A 102 -22.04 -57.45 22.28
CA ARG A 102 -23.03 -56.49 21.73
C ARG A 102 -22.99 -55.11 22.40
N LYS A 103 -22.65 -55.07 23.69
CA LYS A 103 -22.54 -53.83 24.47
C LYS A 103 -21.28 -53.03 24.13
N LEU A 104 -20.17 -53.69 23.80
CA LEU A 104 -18.96 -52.99 23.36
C LEU A 104 -19.18 -52.37 21.97
N LEU A 105 -19.86 -53.10 21.07
CA LEU A 105 -20.21 -52.61 19.74
C LEU A 105 -21.19 -51.41 19.78
N SER A 106 -22.12 -51.36 20.74
CA SER A 106 -23.00 -50.20 20.91
C SER A 106 -22.23 -48.97 21.39
N VAL A 107 -21.28 -49.14 22.33
CA VAL A 107 -20.43 -48.04 22.82
C VAL A 107 -19.53 -47.51 21.70
N VAL A 108 -18.94 -48.40 20.89
CA VAL A 108 -18.14 -47.97 19.71
C VAL A 108 -18.99 -47.16 18.73
N ARG A 109 -20.23 -47.58 18.45
CA ARG A 109 -21.14 -46.84 17.56
C ARG A 109 -21.51 -45.46 18.11
N GLU A 110 -21.78 -45.37 19.41
CA GLU A 110 -22.08 -44.11 20.08
C GLU A 110 -20.88 -43.15 20.06
N GLN A 111 -19.68 -43.66 20.34
CA GLN A 111 -18.45 -42.88 20.24
C GLN A 111 -18.18 -42.42 18.80
N MET A 112 -18.36 -43.29 17.79
CA MET A 112 -18.26 -42.90 16.38
C MET A 112 -19.22 -41.77 16.02
N SER A 113 -20.47 -41.83 16.49
CA SER A 113 -21.45 -40.76 16.27
C SER A 113 -21.04 -39.44 16.94
N SER A 114 -20.51 -39.52 18.17
CA SER A 114 -20.02 -38.34 18.90
C SER A 114 -18.82 -37.70 18.21
N VAL A 115 -17.84 -38.51 17.79
CA VAL A 115 -16.65 -38.06 17.07
C VAL A 115 -17.04 -37.45 15.72
N ASN A 116 -17.92 -38.08 14.94
CA ASN A 116 -18.40 -37.52 13.67
C ASN A 116 -19.13 -36.17 13.85
N ASN A 117 -19.94 -36.03 14.90
CA ASN A 117 -20.59 -34.75 15.23
C ASN A 117 -19.55 -33.66 15.54
N HIS A 118 -18.50 -33.99 16.31
CA HIS A 118 -17.41 -33.05 16.55
C HIS A 118 -16.64 -32.70 15.26
N ILE A 119 -16.37 -33.67 14.38
CA ILE A 119 -15.75 -33.41 13.08
C ILE A 119 -16.58 -32.39 12.28
N SER A 120 -17.90 -32.59 12.16
CA SER A 120 -18.76 -31.65 11.43
C SER A 120 -18.76 -30.24 12.03
N LYS A 121 -18.76 -30.13 13.37
CA LYS A 121 -18.65 -28.82 14.05
C LYS A 121 -17.30 -28.15 13.79
N TYR A 122 -16.21 -28.93 13.79
CA TYR A 122 -14.89 -28.40 13.45
C TYR A 122 -14.82 -27.93 12.00
N GLU A 123 -15.39 -28.69 11.06
CA GLU A 123 -15.47 -28.31 9.64
C GLU A 123 -16.25 -27.00 9.45
N GLU A 124 -17.36 -26.83 10.18
CA GLU A 124 -18.14 -25.59 10.15
C GLU A 124 -17.31 -24.39 10.64
N VAL A 125 -16.66 -24.52 11.79
CA VAL A 125 -15.81 -23.44 12.34
C VAL A 125 -14.62 -23.15 11.42
N LEU A 126 -13.98 -24.17 10.86
CA LEU A 126 -12.88 -23.98 9.90
C LEU A 126 -13.36 -23.25 8.63
N SER A 127 -14.56 -23.55 8.14
CA SER A 127 -15.19 -22.83 7.02
C SER A 127 -15.44 -21.36 7.36
N GLN A 128 -15.95 -21.07 8.56
CA GLN A 128 -16.15 -19.69 9.04
C GLN A 128 -14.82 -18.94 9.17
N LEU A 129 -13.79 -19.57 9.75
CA LEU A 129 -12.45 -18.99 9.86
C LEU A 129 -11.84 -18.70 8.48
N GLY A 130 -12.05 -19.59 7.50
CA GLY A 130 -11.63 -19.35 6.12
C GLY A 130 -12.30 -18.13 5.49
N LYS A 131 -13.62 -17.97 5.68
CA LYS A 131 -14.37 -16.78 5.22
C LYS A 131 -13.89 -15.51 5.89
N TYR A 132 -13.71 -15.54 7.21
CA TYR A 132 -13.21 -14.39 7.96
C TYR A 132 -11.79 -14.01 7.54
N GLN A 133 -10.91 -14.99 7.34
CA GLN A 133 -9.56 -14.77 6.82
C GLN A 133 -9.60 -14.08 5.46
N GLN A 134 -10.50 -14.49 4.56
CA GLN A 134 -10.67 -13.83 3.26
C GLN A 134 -11.15 -12.38 3.41
N GLN A 135 -12.15 -12.13 4.28
CA GLN A 135 -12.61 -10.77 4.55
C GLN A 135 -11.49 -9.86 5.09
N VAL A 136 -10.66 -10.37 6.00
CA VAL A 136 -9.50 -9.61 6.52
C VAL A 136 -8.51 -9.28 5.40
N ARG A 137 -8.25 -10.21 4.47
CA ARG A 137 -7.40 -9.94 3.29
C ARG A 137 -8.02 -8.88 2.37
N ASP A 138 -9.33 -8.93 2.17
CA ASP A 138 -10.05 -7.98 1.32
C ASP A 138 -10.01 -6.58 1.94
N TRP A 139 -10.32 -6.45 3.24
CA TRP A 139 -10.20 -5.18 3.96
C TRP A 139 -8.77 -4.65 3.94
N LYS A 140 -7.77 -5.50 4.19
CA LYS A 140 -6.36 -5.08 4.10
C LYS A 140 -6.03 -4.50 2.72
N THR A 141 -6.51 -5.13 1.65
CA THR A 141 -6.33 -4.64 0.28
C THR A 141 -7.01 -3.30 0.07
N GLN A 142 -8.24 -3.13 0.54
CA GLN A 142 -8.96 -1.86 0.46
C GLN A 142 -8.27 -0.74 1.24
N HIS A 143 -7.75 -1.05 2.43
CA HIS A 143 -6.98 -0.09 3.23
C HIS A 143 -5.69 0.35 2.52
N HIS A 144 -4.95 -0.57 1.90
CA HIS A 144 -3.79 -0.19 1.10
C HIS A 144 -4.16 0.70 -0.08
N GLN A 145 -5.25 0.40 -0.80
CA GLN A 145 -5.71 1.26 -1.91
C GLN A 145 -6.10 2.67 -1.45
N LEU A 146 -6.70 2.81 -0.27
CA LEU A 146 -7.01 4.13 0.31
C LEU A 146 -5.74 4.85 0.75
N GLN A 147 -4.78 4.12 1.33
CA GLN A 147 -3.48 4.65 1.71
C GLN A 147 -2.72 5.21 0.49
N ASP A 148 -2.68 4.47 -0.62
CA ASP A 148 -2.03 4.91 -1.86
C ASP A 148 -2.65 6.22 -2.38
N LYS A 149 -3.98 6.30 -2.41
CA LYS A 149 -4.70 7.53 -2.82
C LYS A 149 -4.41 8.73 -1.91
N LEU A 150 -4.27 8.50 -0.60
CA LEU A 150 -3.91 9.56 0.34
C LEU A 150 -2.47 10.03 0.10
N TYR A 151 -1.55 9.11 -0.16
CA TYR A 151 -0.17 9.47 -0.53
C TYR A 151 -0.11 10.29 -1.81
N ASP A 152 -0.81 9.88 -2.88
CA ASP A 152 -0.88 10.63 -4.13
C ASP A 152 -1.39 12.07 -3.91
N LEU A 153 -2.43 12.22 -3.08
CA LEU A 153 -2.98 13.54 -2.74
C LEU A 153 -2.00 14.39 -1.93
N MET A 154 -1.29 13.78 -0.98
CA MET A 154 -0.24 14.46 -0.20
C MET A 154 0.92 14.90 -1.09
N GLU A 155 1.36 14.06 -2.02
CA GLU A 155 2.41 14.39 -2.99
C GLU A 155 2.02 15.57 -3.87
N GLN A 156 0.80 15.55 -4.42
CA GLN A 156 0.26 16.68 -5.18
C GLN A 156 0.19 17.96 -4.34
N ASN A 157 -0.21 17.86 -3.07
CA ASN A 157 -0.25 19.01 -2.16
C ASN A 157 1.14 19.60 -1.90
N MET A 158 2.15 18.76 -1.66
CA MET A 158 3.53 19.22 -1.49
C MET A 158 4.05 19.91 -2.75
N ALA A 159 3.81 19.34 -3.93
CA ALA A 159 4.20 19.96 -5.20
C ALA A 159 3.52 21.33 -5.41
N ALA A 160 2.25 21.47 -5.02
CA ALA A 160 1.56 22.76 -5.10
C ALA A 160 2.13 23.80 -4.13
N ILE A 161 2.53 23.38 -2.92
CA ILE A 161 3.22 24.26 -1.95
C ILE A 161 4.54 24.74 -2.55
N GLU A 162 5.34 23.84 -3.13
CA GLU A 162 6.62 24.20 -3.75
C GLU A 162 6.45 25.21 -4.90
N LEU A 163 5.44 25.03 -5.76
CA LEU A 163 5.12 25.99 -6.82
C LEU A 163 4.74 27.37 -6.25
N LEU A 164 3.98 27.42 -5.16
CA LEU A 164 3.63 28.68 -4.49
C LEU A 164 4.86 29.37 -3.88
N GLU A 165 5.77 28.61 -3.26
CA GLU A 165 7.02 29.16 -2.71
C GLU A 165 7.93 29.73 -3.80
N GLN A 166 7.99 29.06 -4.96
CA GLN A 166 8.72 29.55 -6.14
C GLN A 166 8.10 30.83 -6.70
N GLU A 167 6.77 30.90 -6.78
CA GLU A 167 6.05 32.10 -7.22
C GLU A 167 6.24 33.26 -6.23
N ASP A 168 6.12 33.02 -4.93
CA ASP A 168 6.37 34.02 -3.88
C ASP A 168 7.80 34.58 -3.97
N THR A 169 8.79 33.70 -4.09
CA THR A 169 10.20 34.09 -4.27
C THR A 169 10.37 34.95 -5.53
N SER A 170 9.73 34.58 -6.63
CA SER A 170 9.78 35.33 -7.89
C SER A 170 9.15 36.71 -7.75
N VAL A 171 8.02 36.82 -7.07
CA VAL A 171 7.33 38.10 -6.79
C VAL A 171 8.20 38.99 -5.90
N VAL A 172 8.80 38.46 -4.84
CA VAL A 172 9.72 39.21 -3.96
C VAL A 172 10.92 39.75 -4.73
N ASN A 173 11.53 38.93 -5.58
CA ASN A 173 12.66 39.34 -6.41
C ASN A 173 12.26 40.45 -7.39
N MET A 174 11.15 40.29 -8.11
CA MET A 174 10.67 41.31 -9.06
C MET A 174 10.28 42.60 -8.35
N THR A 175 9.68 42.51 -7.15
CA THR A 175 9.34 43.69 -6.34
C THR A 175 10.60 44.48 -5.96
N THR A 176 11.65 43.78 -5.51
CA THR A 176 12.91 44.40 -5.12
C THR A 176 13.61 45.06 -6.33
N GLU A 177 13.64 44.37 -7.48
CA GLU A 177 14.16 44.90 -8.75
C GLU A 177 13.39 46.15 -9.19
N GLY A 178 12.05 46.12 -9.10
CA GLY A 178 11.19 47.25 -9.46
C GLY A 178 11.32 48.45 -8.52
N GLU A 179 11.49 48.23 -7.21
CA GLU A 179 11.73 49.30 -6.23
C GLU A 179 13.05 50.04 -6.49
N GLU A 180 14.12 49.30 -6.81
CA GLU A 180 15.42 49.89 -7.16
C GLU A 180 15.34 50.68 -8.48
N GLY A 181 14.76 50.10 -9.53
CA GLY A 181 14.59 50.79 -10.81
C GLY A 181 13.71 52.04 -10.68
N LYS A 182 12.65 51.98 -9.87
CA LYS A 182 11.82 53.16 -9.57
C LYS A 182 12.64 54.27 -8.89
N LYS A 183 13.48 53.92 -7.92
CA LYS A 183 14.33 54.89 -7.20
C LYS A 183 15.36 55.54 -8.13
N GLN A 184 15.92 54.79 -9.09
CA GLN A 184 16.80 55.34 -10.12
C GLN A 184 16.06 56.35 -11.00
N LEU A 185 14.84 56.03 -11.43
CA LEU A 185 13.97 56.94 -12.19
C LEU A 185 13.59 58.20 -11.41
N GLU A 186 13.27 58.08 -10.12
CA GLU A 186 13.00 59.24 -9.26
C GLU A 186 14.25 60.13 -9.13
N THR A 187 15.42 59.52 -8.97
CA THR A 187 16.70 60.24 -8.89
C THR A 187 17.02 60.98 -10.20
N ILE A 188 16.88 60.33 -11.36
CA ILE A 188 17.17 60.98 -12.64
C ILE A 188 16.14 62.07 -12.96
N LEU A 189 14.88 61.89 -12.55
CA LEU A 189 13.86 62.91 -12.68
C LEU A 189 14.24 64.17 -11.89
N GLU A 190 14.71 64.01 -10.63
CA GLU A 190 15.24 65.14 -9.86
C GLU A 190 16.41 65.82 -10.58
N CYS A 191 17.39 65.07 -11.10
CA CYS A 191 18.51 65.62 -11.87
C CYS A 191 18.04 66.43 -13.09
N LEU A 192 17.07 65.90 -13.85
CA LEU A 192 16.50 66.59 -15.03
C LEU A 192 15.80 67.90 -14.65
N THR A 193 15.20 68.00 -13.45
CA THR A 193 14.54 69.24 -13.00
C THR A 193 15.51 70.36 -12.60
N ILE A 194 16.73 70.02 -12.16
CA ILE A 194 17.71 70.99 -11.66
C ILE A 194 18.84 71.31 -12.64
N VAL A 195 18.96 70.54 -13.73
CA VAL A 195 20.01 70.70 -14.74
C VAL A 195 19.98 72.12 -15.32
N ASN A 196 21.13 72.79 -15.35
CA ASN A 196 21.19 74.21 -15.71
C ASN A 196 22.35 74.57 -16.66
N SER A 197 23.16 73.59 -17.08
CA SER A 197 24.26 73.78 -18.01
C SER A 197 24.17 72.83 -19.22
N ALA A 198 24.57 73.32 -20.39
CA ALA A 198 24.58 72.51 -21.61
C ALA A 198 25.54 71.30 -21.53
N GLN A 199 26.54 71.35 -20.63
CA GLN A 199 27.52 70.28 -20.43
C GLN A 199 26.95 69.12 -19.59
N GLU A 200 25.96 69.38 -18.72
CA GLU A 200 25.32 68.39 -17.87
C GLU A 200 24.08 67.76 -18.54
N VAL A 201 23.38 68.51 -19.39
CA VAL A 201 22.15 68.05 -20.06
C VAL A 201 22.34 66.75 -20.82
N VAL A 202 23.39 66.64 -21.65
CA VAL A 202 23.59 65.48 -22.53
C VAL A 202 23.84 64.20 -21.73
N PRO A 203 24.77 64.15 -20.74
CA PRO A 203 24.93 63.00 -19.87
C PRO A 203 23.64 62.58 -19.14
N THR A 204 22.89 63.55 -18.58
CA THR A 204 21.66 63.25 -17.85
C THR A 204 20.57 62.67 -18.75
N ILE A 205 20.46 63.13 -20.01
CA ILE A 205 19.53 62.54 -20.98
C ILE A 205 19.93 61.11 -21.33
N VAL A 206 21.22 60.85 -21.59
CA VAL A 206 21.71 59.51 -21.92
C VAL A 206 21.42 58.53 -20.78
N GLU A 207 21.63 58.96 -19.53
CA GLU A 207 21.32 58.15 -18.35
C GLU A 207 19.80 57.93 -18.19
N ALA A 208 18.97 58.95 -18.43
CA ALA A 208 17.52 58.82 -18.41
C ALA A 208 17.00 57.84 -19.47
N ASP A 209 17.53 57.90 -20.70
CA ASP A 209 17.18 56.98 -21.77
C ASP A 209 17.54 55.52 -21.41
N GLN A 210 18.68 55.31 -20.75
CA GLN A 210 19.09 53.99 -20.26
C GLN A 210 18.09 53.44 -19.23
N TYR A 211 17.75 54.20 -18.19
CA TYR A 211 16.79 53.74 -17.17
C TYR A 211 15.38 53.56 -17.74
N ASN A 212 14.98 54.33 -18.75
CA ASN A 212 13.71 54.13 -19.44
C ASN A 212 13.66 52.78 -20.17
N VAL A 213 14.73 52.40 -20.85
CA VAL A 213 14.83 51.07 -21.52
C VAL A 213 14.78 49.94 -20.48
N GLU A 214 15.54 50.06 -19.40
CA GLU A 214 15.54 49.06 -18.32
C GLU A 214 14.14 48.91 -17.67
N ALA A 215 13.41 50.02 -17.50
CA ALA A 215 12.05 50.00 -16.99
C ALA A 215 11.07 49.31 -17.95
N GLU A 216 11.16 49.57 -19.26
CA GLU A 216 10.33 48.88 -20.26
C GLU A 216 10.59 47.37 -20.28
N ASP A 217 11.86 46.97 -20.25
CA ASP A 217 12.26 45.56 -20.20
C ASP A 217 11.73 44.87 -18.93
N TRP A 218 11.84 45.53 -17.78
CA TRP A 218 11.32 45.01 -16.51
C TRP A 218 9.79 44.87 -16.53
N ILE A 219 9.06 45.86 -17.06
CA ILE A 219 7.59 45.79 -17.19
C ILE A 219 7.18 44.61 -18.07
N GLN A 220 7.84 44.42 -19.21
CA GLN A 220 7.56 43.29 -20.11
C GLN A 220 7.85 41.95 -19.44
N LYS A 221 8.97 41.84 -18.72
CA LYS A 221 9.34 40.66 -17.93
C LYS A 221 8.28 40.32 -16.89
N CYS A 222 7.77 41.30 -16.16
CA CYS A 222 6.67 41.11 -15.20
C CYS A 222 5.39 40.61 -15.86
N GLN A 223 5.01 41.19 -17.00
CA GLN A 223 3.83 40.76 -17.77
C GLN A 223 3.96 39.32 -18.29
N ALA A 224 5.17 38.91 -18.65
CA ALA A 224 5.45 37.56 -19.14
C ALA A 224 5.52 36.51 -18.02
N LEU A 225 6.07 36.87 -16.86
CA LEU A 225 6.25 35.96 -15.72
C LEU A 225 4.96 35.75 -14.91
N PHE A 226 4.11 36.77 -14.81
CA PHE A 226 2.87 36.71 -14.04
C PHE A 226 1.65 36.99 -14.94
N PRO A 227 1.39 36.15 -15.96
CA PRO A 227 0.15 36.22 -16.69
C PRO A 227 -0.96 35.80 -15.74
N ASP A 228 -1.94 36.68 -15.55
CA ASP A 228 -3.06 36.53 -14.63
C ASP A 228 -3.62 35.08 -14.68
N VAL A 229 -3.75 34.47 -13.49
CA VAL A 229 -4.62 33.31 -13.14
C VAL A 229 -4.01 31.89 -13.01
N ASN A 230 -2.90 31.47 -13.63
CA ASN A 230 -2.68 30.01 -13.78
C ASN A 230 -2.16 29.23 -12.54
N THR A 231 -1.18 29.75 -11.80
CA THR A 231 -0.61 29.06 -10.62
C THR A 231 -1.58 29.08 -9.43
N ALA A 232 -2.18 30.25 -9.17
CA ALA A 232 -3.23 30.41 -8.16
C ALA A 232 -4.44 29.51 -8.43
N TYR A 233 -4.87 29.37 -9.69
CA TYR A 233 -6.01 28.51 -10.05
C TYR A 233 -5.77 27.03 -9.74
N THR A 234 -4.57 26.51 -10.01
CA THR A 234 -4.22 25.11 -9.74
C THR A 234 -4.19 24.82 -8.24
N SER A 235 -3.62 25.75 -7.45
CA SER A 235 -3.60 25.67 -5.99
C SER A 235 -5.00 25.70 -5.37
N VAL A 236 -5.87 26.62 -5.82
CA VAL A 236 -7.27 26.73 -5.34
C VAL A 236 -8.05 25.44 -5.59
N LYS A 237 -7.93 24.85 -6.78
CA LYS A 237 -8.63 23.60 -7.13
C LYS A 237 -8.15 22.41 -6.29
N LEU A 238 -6.85 22.35 -6.00
CA LEU A 238 -6.29 21.31 -5.14
C LEU A 238 -6.76 21.49 -3.69
N GLN A 239 -6.76 22.72 -3.16
CA GLN A 239 -7.28 23.03 -1.84
C GLN A 239 -8.75 22.64 -1.67
N GLU A 240 -9.61 22.91 -2.67
CA GLU A 240 -11.00 22.47 -2.64
C GLU A 240 -11.14 20.94 -2.59
N THR A 241 -10.25 20.22 -3.26
CA THR A 241 -10.25 18.76 -3.29
C THR A 241 -9.82 18.19 -1.93
N ILE A 242 -8.74 18.72 -1.34
CA ILE A 242 -8.26 18.33 -0.01
C ILE A 242 -9.30 18.63 1.06
N LYS A 243 -9.94 19.79 0.99
CA LYS A 243 -11.00 20.19 1.93
C LYS A 243 -12.17 19.22 1.89
N LYS A 244 -12.65 18.84 0.70
CA LYS A 244 -13.71 17.82 0.54
C LYS A 244 -13.31 16.48 1.17
N VAL A 245 -12.05 16.04 1.01
CA VAL A 245 -11.56 14.80 1.63
C VAL A 245 -11.55 14.91 3.15
N LEU A 246 -11.06 16.03 3.71
CA LEU A 246 -11.03 16.26 5.15
C LEU A 246 -12.43 16.36 5.77
N ASP A 247 -13.36 17.03 5.09
CA ASP A 247 -14.76 17.16 5.55
C ASP A 247 -15.45 15.77 5.59
N ILE A 248 -15.23 14.93 4.58
CA ILE A 248 -15.73 13.54 4.58
C ILE A 248 -15.15 12.73 5.76
N THR A 249 -13.88 12.94 6.11
CA THR A 249 -13.25 12.23 7.26
C THR A 249 -13.70 12.74 8.62
N THR A 250 -14.06 14.02 8.74
CA THR A 250 -14.53 14.60 10.01
C THR A 250 -16.01 14.28 10.26
N GLU A 251 -16.83 14.20 9.22
CA GLU A 251 -18.21 13.72 9.32
C GLU A 251 -18.30 12.23 9.68
N THR A 252 -17.34 11.41 9.22
CA THR A 252 -17.27 9.98 9.57
C THR A 252 -16.54 9.69 10.89
N GLY A 253 -15.69 10.61 11.36
CA GLY A 253 -14.95 10.52 12.62
C GLY A 253 -15.73 10.85 13.90
N ALA A 254 -16.99 11.30 13.80
CA ALA A 254 -17.83 11.65 14.94
C ALA A 254 -18.43 10.43 15.71
N THR A 255 -17.90 9.23 15.50
CA THR A 255 -18.23 8.06 16.32
C THR A 255 -17.05 7.76 17.24
N THR A 256 -17.14 8.30 18.46
CA THR A 256 -16.21 8.18 19.59
C THR A 256 -15.50 6.82 19.70
N VAL A 257 -14.17 6.83 19.69
CA VAL A 257 -13.34 5.72 20.18
C VAL A 257 -13.35 5.76 21.72
N PRO A 258 -13.88 4.75 22.45
CA PRO A 258 -13.79 4.73 23.89
C PRO A 258 -12.38 4.29 24.33
N VAL A 259 -11.79 5.10 25.20
CA VAL A 259 -10.60 4.79 25.99
C VAL A 259 -10.83 3.47 26.75
N LEU A 260 -9.92 2.52 26.57
CA LEU A 260 -9.88 1.27 27.32
C LEU A 260 -9.26 1.55 28.69
N GLU A 261 -10.10 1.69 29.72
CA GLU A 261 -9.70 1.37 31.08
C GLU A 261 -10.06 -0.08 31.42
N ASP A 262 -9.08 -0.67 32.09
CA ASP A 262 -8.89 -2.00 32.63
C ASP A 262 -10.15 -2.72 33.18
N SER A 263 -10.39 -3.95 32.71
CA SER A 263 -10.99 -5.09 33.43
C SER A 263 -11.32 -6.20 32.42
N GLY A 264 -10.52 -7.25 32.40
CA GLY A 264 -10.72 -8.40 31.52
C GLY A 264 -12.07 -9.10 31.73
N SER A 265 -12.95 -8.99 30.73
CA SER A 265 -13.89 -10.04 30.31
C SER A 265 -14.63 -9.59 29.04
N THR A 266 -14.40 -10.32 27.96
CA THR A 266 -15.30 -10.53 26.80
C THR A 266 -15.59 -9.35 25.86
N ILE A 267 -14.67 -9.14 24.90
CA ILE A 267 -14.84 -8.28 23.71
C ILE A 267 -15.96 -8.80 22.76
N MET A 268 -16.40 -10.05 22.91
CA MET A 268 -17.40 -10.68 22.04
C MET A 268 -18.85 -10.19 22.28
N GLU A 269 -19.22 -9.70 23.47
CA GLU A 269 -20.60 -9.27 23.76
C GLU A 269 -20.91 -7.82 23.30
N LYS A 270 -19.89 -7.01 22.95
CA LYS A 270 -20.11 -5.62 22.51
C LYS A 270 -20.18 -5.46 20.99
N VAL A 271 -19.74 -6.45 20.22
CA VAL A 271 -19.75 -6.41 18.75
C VAL A 271 -21.14 -6.72 18.16
N GLU A 272 -22.00 -7.45 18.89
CA GLU A 272 -23.37 -7.76 18.46
C GLU A 272 -24.35 -6.57 18.52
N ARG A 273 -23.95 -5.43 19.10
CA ARG A 273 -24.84 -4.25 19.25
C ARG A 273 -24.72 -3.23 18.11
N ILE A 274 -23.76 -3.38 17.19
CA ILE A 274 -23.46 -2.38 16.13
C ILE A 274 -24.07 -2.76 14.77
N THR A 275 -24.65 -3.96 14.61
CA THR A 275 -25.25 -4.40 13.34
C THR A 275 -26.68 -4.95 13.51
N GLY A 276 -27.60 -4.12 13.99
CA GLY A 276 -29.03 -4.22 13.66
C GLY A 276 -29.36 -3.10 12.68
N GLU A 277 -30.02 -3.31 11.54
CA GLU A 277 -31.44 -3.66 11.51
C GLU A 277 -31.85 -4.61 10.36
N ILE A 278 -32.92 -5.33 10.69
CA ILE A 278 -33.54 -6.53 10.12
C ILE A 278 -34.43 -6.16 8.91
N PRO A 279 -34.74 -7.09 7.99
CA PRO A 279 -36.13 -7.55 7.99
C PRO A 279 -36.28 -9.04 7.66
N LEU A 280 -36.77 -9.84 8.61
CA LEU A 280 -37.48 -11.07 8.31
C LEU A 280 -38.88 -11.00 8.91
N LYS A 281 -39.84 -10.88 7.99
CA LYS A 281 -41.28 -11.03 8.26
C LYS A 281 -41.54 -12.43 8.83
N LYS A 282 -42.32 -12.41 9.92
CA LYS A 282 -43.29 -13.41 10.43
C LYS A 282 -43.36 -14.74 9.68
N LEU A 283 -43.42 -15.85 10.42
CA LEU A 283 -44.65 -16.65 10.61
C LEU A 283 -44.39 -17.91 11.45
N THR A 284 -45.22 -18.04 12.49
CA THR A 284 -45.63 -19.25 13.26
C THR A 284 -44.59 -20.06 14.01
#